data_AF-A0A2N0NE18-F1
#
_entry.id   AF-A0A2N0NE18-F1
#
_cell.length_a   1.000
_cell.length_b   1.000
_cell.length_c   1.000
_cell.angle_alpha   90.00
_cell.angle_beta   90.00
_cell.angle_gamma   90.00
#
_symmetry.space_group_name_H-M   'P 1'
#
loop_
_entity.id
_entity.type
_entity.pdbx_description
1 polymer ?
#
loop_
_entity_poly.entity_id
_entity_poly.type
_entity_poly.pdbx_seq_one_letter_code
_entity_poly.pdbx_strand_id
1 'polypeptide(L)'
;MKQIDSFKRHYEEEISMLQKDDDKIDDETNELYDDVIEDHLKDFKNNLLTSIPQLKNSPLEWEWASELYFNDFVTVIASKDGEKKNRKMLALILKLLIGDDKIRQPIFIHAYWWKNANEVLAQLQLAQMSPIIIKNIEIQGNAIVRGSLEKYLVKEVTKLMLQRICGNFEVAENAHLIDKWQHDVTKVLSLVNKITRAKNLPDLQLLRIINDLVATKTIPLESIREIVQLGLSSDEQEVLSEKFINTVFDKLDKLEQNEKNIIPKRSFIMRCLALIPIESDVLL
;
A
#
# COMPACT_ATOMS: atom_id res chain seq x y z
N MET A 1 -3.86 -17.75 20.07
CA MET A 1 -3.47 -16.34 19.83
C MET A 1 -2.56 -15.77 20.92
N LYS A 2 -3.02 -15.31 22.10
CA LYS A 2 -2.15 -14.66 23.13
C LYS A 2 -0.93 -15.48 23.57
N GLN A 3 -1.10 -16.81 23.68
CA GLN A 3 -0.02 -17.73 24.06
C GLN A 3 1.03 -17.94 22.96
N ILE A 4 0.68 -17.72 21.69
CA ILE A 4 1.64 -17.74 20.59
C ILE A 4 2.33 -16.37 20.50
N ASP A 5 1.56 -15.29 20.71
CA ASP A 5 2.09 -13.92 20.73
C ASP A 5 3.15 -13.68 21.82
N SER A 6 3.19 -14.47 22.89
CA SER A 6 4.28 -14.39 23.88
C SER A 6 5.64 -14.82 23.32
N PHE A 7 5.68 -15.55 22.19
CA PHE A 7 6.91 -15.97 21.52
C PHE A 7 7.37 -15.01 20.43
N LYS A 8 6.62 -13.93 20.16
CA LYS A 8 6.94 -12.96 19.12
C LYS A 8 8.40 -12.50 19.18
N ARG A 9 8.88 -12.13 20.38
CA ARG A 9 10.25 -11.65 20.58
C ARG A 9 11.30 -12.71 20.20
N HIS A 10 11.08 -13.96 20.59
CA HIS A 10 12.00 -15.05 20.27
C HIS A 10 12.05 -15.33 18.75
N TYR A 11 10.89 -15.33 18.11
CA TYR A 11 10.82 -15.40 16.64
C TYR A 11 11.59 -14.24 15.97
N GLU A 12 11.41 -13.00 16.42
CA GLU A 12 12.11 -11.84 15.87
C GLU A 12 13.64 -11.92 16.07
N GLU A 13 14.09 -12.44 17.21
CA GLU A 13 15.52 -12.69 17.50
C GLU A 13 16.09 -13.74 16.54
N GLU A 14 15.39 -14.86 16.32
CA GLU A 14 15.82 -15.93 15.42
C GLU A 14 15.85 -15.47 13.95
N ILE A 15 14.83 -14.74 13.48
CA ILE A 15 14.82 -14.14 12.14
C ILE A 15 15.99 -13.16 11.95
N SER A 16 16.30 -12.34 12.96
CA SER A 16 17.43 -11.40 12.91
C SER A 16 18.78 -12.11 12.82
N MET A 17 18.89 -13.36 13.28
CA MET A 17 20.09 -14.18 13.10
C MET A 17 20.17 -14.73 11.68
N LEU A 18 19.05 -15.18 11.11
CA LEU A 18 18.99 -15.66 9.73
C LEU A 18 19.33 -14.57 8.72
N GLN A 19 18.91 -13.32 8.98
CA GLN A 19 19.21 -12.16 8.13
C GLN A 19 20.68 -11.71 8.14
N LYS A 20 21.56 -12.34 8.93
CA LYS A 20 23.01 -12.06 8.89
C LYS A 20 23.76 -12.92 7.88
N ASP A 21 23.05 -13.86 7.25
CA ASP A 21 23.58 -14.82 6.30
C ASP A 21 23.13 -14.39 4.90
N ASP A 22 24.03 -13.74 4.16
CA ASP A 22 23.74 -13.16 2.85
C ASP A 22 23.24 -14.23 1.85
N ASP A 23 23.67 -15.48 2.02
CA ASP A 23 23.25 -16.62 1.18
C ASP A 23 21.75 -16.97 1.34
N LYS A 24 21.08 -16.43 2.37
CA LYS A 24 19.66 -16.66 2.66
C LYS A 24 18.76 -15.51 2.22
N ILE A 25 19.35 -14.42 1.70
CA ILE A 25 18.63 -13.21 1.30
C ILE A 25 18.41 -13.24 -0.21
N ASP A 26 17.18 -12.93 -0.60
CA ASP A 26 16.80 -12.69 -1.99
C ASP A 26 17.32 -11.31 -2.42
N ASP A 27 18.19 -11.28 -3.43
CA ASP A 27 18.84 -10.07 -3.94
C ASP A 27 17.86 -9.02 -4.50
N GLU A 28 16.69 -9.43 -5.00
CA GLU A 28 15.70 -8.52 -5.58
C GLU A 28 14.88 -7.81 -4.51
N THR A 29 14.54 -8.52 -3.44
CA THR A 29 13.63 -8.06 -2.40
C THR A 29 14.34 -7.61 -1.13
N ASN A 30 15.60 -8.03 -0.94
CA ASN A 30 16.36 -7.90 0.30
C ASN A 30 15.62 -8.50 1.51
N GLU A 31 14.85 -9.57 1.27
CA GLU A 31 14.14 -10.36 2.27
C GLU A 31 14.68 -11.80 2.30
N LEU A 32 14.42 -12.56 3.36
CA LEU A 32 14.77 -13.99 3.39
C LEU A 32 13.99 -14.76 2.33
N TYR A 33 14.62 -15.72 1.66
CA TYR A 33 13.94 -16.64 0.74
C TYR A 33 12.75 -17.33 1.43
N ASP A 34 11.66 -17.53 0.69
CA ASP A 34 10.44 -18.16 1.20
C ASP A 34 10.73 -19.56 1.79
N ASP A 35 11.57 -20.36 1.14
CA ASP A 35 11.96 -21.70 1.60
C ASP A 35 12.67 -21.66 2.96
N VAL A 36 13.53 -20.66 3.17
CA VAL A 36 14.25 -20.44 4.44
C VAL A 36 13.27 -20.09 5.57
N ILE A 37 12.29 -19.23 5.28
CA ILE A 37 11.24 -18.89 6.23
C ILE A 37 10.38 -20.10 6.55
N GLU A 38 9.99 -20.88 5.54
CA GLU A 38 9.16 -22.07 5.74
C GLU A 38 9.83 -23.13 6.60
N ASP A 39 11.10 -23.42 6.34
CA ASP A 39 11.86 -24.38 7.15
C ASP A 39 12.06 -23.88 8.58
N HIS A 40 12.37 -22.59 8.75
CA HIS A 40 12.45 -21.98 10.07
C HIS A 40 11.12 -22.08 10.84
N LEU A 41 9.99 -21.83 10.18
CA LEU A 41 8.67 -21.91 10.83
C LEU A 41 8.29 -23.34 11.24
N LYS A 42 8.75 -24.36 10.50
CA LYS A 42 8.58 -25.77 10.91
C LYS A 42 9.34 -26.05 12.20
N ASP A 43 10.59 -25.63 12.29
CA ASP A 43 11.42 -25.81 13.50
C ASP A 43 10.86 -25.01 14.68
N PHE A 44 10.49 -23.75 14.46
CA PHE A 44 9.86 -22.90 15.45
C PHE A 44 8.59 -23.52 16.02
N LYS A 45 7.73 -24.07 15.14
CA LYS A 45 6.52 -24.81 15.54
C LYS A 45 6.87 -26.00 16.43
N ASN A 46 7.84 -26.83 16.03
CA ASN A 46 8.26 -28.01 16.80
C ASN A 46 8.80 -27.64 18.18
N ASN A 47 9.60 -26.56 18.26
CA ASN A 47 10.14 -26.03 19.50
C ASN A 47 9.03 -25.52 20.43
N LEU A 48 8.04 -24.81 19.87
CA LEU A 48 6.89 -24.29 20.59
C LEU A 48 6.01 -25.42 21.16
N LEU A 49 5.74 -26.47 20.37
CA LEU A 49 5.00 -27.65 20.81
C LEU A 49 5.74 -28.46 21.88
N THR A 50 7.08 -28.48 21.83
CA THR A 50 7.92 -29.12 22.84
C THR A 50 7.93 -28.33 24.15
N SER A 51 8.03 -27.01 24.05
CA SER A 51 8.05 -26.10 25.19
C SER A 51 6.69 -25.97 25.89
N ILE A 52 5.60 -26.11 25.15
CA ILE A 52 4.23 -26.04 25.66
C ILE A 52 3.45 -27.29 25.23
N PRO A 53 3.53 -28.39 26.00
CA PRO A 53 2.86 -29.64 25.66
C PRO A 53 1.34 -29.52 25.50
N GLN A 54 0.70 -28.55 26.18
CA GLN A 54 -0.75 -28.33 26.03
C GLN A 54 -1.15 -27.93 24.60
N LEU A 55 -0.21 -27.42 23.79
CA LEU A 55 -0.47 -27.04 22.41
C LEU A 55 -0.46 -28.22 21.44
N LYS A 56 0.08 -29.38 21.82
CA LYS A 56 0.11 -30.60 20.98
C LYS A 56 -1.29 -31.14 20.64
N ASN A 57 -2.28 -30.86 21.50
CA ASN A 57 -3.68 -31.24 21.29
C ASN A 57 -4.57 -30.02 21.09
N SER A 58 -4.04 -28.98 20.45
CA SER A 58 -4.75 -27.73 20.20
C SER A 58 -5.11 -27.58 18.71
N PRO A 59 -5.96 -26.59 18.36
CA PRO A 59 -6.23 -26.24 16.96
C PRO A 59 -4.99 -25.92 16.10
N LEU A 60 -3.80 -25.80 16.70
CA LEU A 60 -2.53 -25.65 15.99
C LEU A 60 -2.11 -26.88 15.19
N GLU A 61 -2.56 -28.06 15.60
CA GLU A 61 -2.25 -29.35 14.96
C GLU A 61 -3.42 -29.92 14.15
N TRP A 62 -4.64 -29.44 14.39
CA TRP A 62 -5.84 -30.01 13.80
C TRP A 62 -6.20 -29.32 12.49
N GLU A 63 -5.98 -30.01 11.37
CA GLU A 63 -6.29 -29.52 10.04
C GLU A 63 -7.75 -29.05 9.90
N TRP A 64 -8.70 -29.78 10.48
CA TRP A 64 -10.12 -29.41 10.48
C TRP A 64 -10.43 -28.13 11.26
N ALA A 65 -9.57 -27.73 12.21
CA ALA A 65 -9.74 -26.52 13.03
C ALA A 65 -8.98 -25.31 12.48
N SER A 66 -8.17 -25.48 11.44
CA SER A 66 -7.36 -24.41 10.82
C SER A 66 -8.19 -23.20 10.39
N GLU A 67 -9.34 -23.44 9.74
CA GLU A 67 -10.23 -22.39 9.26
C GLU A 67 -10.95 -21.67 10.42
N LEU A 68 -11.30 -22.40 11.48
CA LEU A 68 -11.84 -21.80 12.70
C LEU A 68 -10.79 -20.92 13.38
N TYR A 69 -9.54 -21.40 13.46
CA TYR A 69 -8.43 -20.61 14.00
C TYR A 69 -8.23 -19.31 13.23
N PHE A 70 -8.22 -19.37 11.90
CA PHE A 70 -8.10 -18.17 11.06
C PHE A 70 -9.26 -17.20 11.29
N ASN A 71 -10.51 -17.69 11.34
CA ASN A 71 -11.67 -16.85 11.60
C ASN A 71 -11.62 -16.18 12.98
N ASP A 72 -11.16 -16.89 14.00
CA ASP A 72 -10.94 -16.36 15.34
C ASP A 72 -9.81 -15.32 15.35
N PHE A 73 -8.71 -15.60 14.66
CA PHE A 73 -7.58 -14.69 14.50
C PHE A 73 -8.04 -13.36 13.89
N VAL A 74 -8.75 -13.40 12.76
CA VAL A 74 -9.31 -12.20 12.11
C VAL A 74 -10.28 -11.49 13.05
N THR A 75 -11.12 -12.23 13.78
CA THR A 75 -12.08 -11.64 14.73
C THR A 75 -11.37 -10.89 15.85
N VAL A 76 -10.31 -11.45 16.44
CA VAL A 76 -9.56 -10.80 17.52
C VAL A 76 -8.87 -9.54 17.01
N ILE A 77 -8.22 -9.59 15.84
CA ILE A 77 -7.58 -8.42 15.23
C ILE A 77 -8.59 -7.34 14.87
N ALA A 78 -9.73 -7.74 14.30
CA ALA A 78 -10.79 -6.81 13.89
C ALA A 78 -11.51 -6.16 15.08
N SER A 79 -11.47 -6.79 16.26
CA SER A 79 -12.07 -6.26 17.50
C SER A 79 -11.07 -5.49 18.37
N LYS A 80 -9.79 -5.48 17.98
CA LYS A 80 -8.73 -4.79 18.72
C LYS A 80 -8.93 -3.28 18.61
N ASP A 81 -8.72 -2.59 19.74
CA ASP A 81 -8.76 -1.12 19.88
C ASP A 81 -10.16 -0.50 19.78
N GLY A 82 -11.24 -1.29 19.96
CA GLY A 82 -12.62 -0.79 19.99
C GLY A 82 -13.20 -0.37 18.63
N GLU A 83 -12.36 -0.23 17.61
CA GLU A 83 -12.76 -0.02 16.23
C GLU A 83 -13.30 -1.32 15.62
N LYS A 84 -14.56 -1.31 15.15
CA LYS A 84 -15.11 -2.40 14.34
C LYS A 84 -14.48 -2.37 12.94
N LYS A 85 -13.33 -3.02 12.78
CA LYS A 85 -12.72 -3.21 11.45
C LYS A 85 -13.60 -4.13 10.60
N ASN A 86 -13.57 -3.96 9.28
CA ASN A 86 -14.36 -4.81 8.39
C ASN A 86 -13.74 -6.22 8.33
N ARG A 87 -14.24 -7.13 9.18
CA ARG A 87 -13.74 -8.51 9.32
C ARG A 87 -13.66 -9.25 7.98
N LYS A 88 -14.68 -9.11 7.12
CA LYS A 88 -14.71 -9.79 5.82
C LYS A 88 -13.59 -9.30 4.91
N MET A 89 -13.40 -7.98 4.87
CA MET A 89 -12.34 -7.36 4.07
C MET A 89 -10.94 -7.71 4.59
N LEU A 90 -10.73 -7.73 5.92
CA LEU A 90 -9.48 -8.17 6.52
C LEU A 90 -9.17 -9.64 6.19
N ALA A 91 -10.18 -10.52 6.30
CA ALA A 91 -10.01 -11.93 5.94
C ALA A 91 -9.62 -12.09 4.47
N LEU A 92 -10.28 -11.36 3.56
CA LEU A 92 -9.96 -11.39 2.14
C LEU A 92 -8.53 -10.91 1.86
N ILE A 93 -8.11 -9.77 2.43
CA ILE A 93 -6.76 -9.22 2.27
C ILE A 93 -5.71 -10.23 2.75
N LEU A 94 -5.89 -10.82 3.93
CA LEU A 94 -4.95 -11.80 4.46
C LEU A 94 -4.83 -13.04 3.57
N LYS A 95 -5.95 -13.55 3.05
CA LYS A 95 -5.93 -14.68 2.09
C LYS A 95 -5.17 -14.34 0.80
N LEU A 96 -5.39 -13.14 0.27
CA LEU A 96 -4.71 -12.68 -0.95
C LEU A 96 -3.21 -12.47 -0.75
N LEU A 97 -2.79 -12.07 0.44
CA LEU A 97 -1.38 -11.81 0.76
C LEU A 97 -0.60 -13.08 1.14
N ILE A 98 -1.24 -14.00 1.84
CA ILE A 98 -0.59 -15.19 2.42
C ILE A 98 -0.77 -16.43 1.53
N GLY A 99 -1.88 -16.54 0.82
CA GLY A 99 -2.29 -17.76 0.11
C GLY A 99 -3.22 -18.65 0.94
N ASP A 100 -4.12 -19.37 0.26
CA ASP A 100 -5.17 -20.20 0.89
C ASP A 100 -4.62 -21.44 1.62
N ASP A 101 -3.42 -21.89 1.26
CA ASP A 101 -2.69 -23.00 1.88
C ASP A 101 -1.99 -22.55 3.17
N LYS A 102 -1.23 -21.46 3.11
CA LYS A 102 -0.47 -20.91 4.24
C LYS A 102 -1.37 -20.27 5.29
N ILE A 103 -2.53 -19.73 4.89
CA ILE A 103 -3.51 -19.16 5.84
C ILE A 103 -4.15 -20.22 6.75
N ARG A 104 -4.02 -21.51 6.43
CA ARG A 104 -4.47 -22.61 7.29
C ARG A 104 -3.43 -23.00 8.33
N GLN A 105 -2.27 -22.37 8.34
CA GLN A 105 -1.18 -22.67 9.27
C GLN A 105 -1.09 -21.57 10.35
N PRO A 106 -1.54 -21.83 11.60
CA PRO A 106 -1.61 -20.80 12.63
C PRO A 106 -0.29 -20.08 12.90
N ILE A 107 0.81 -20.82 12.96
CA ILE A 107 2.15 -20.26 13.20
C ILE A 107 2.56 -19.33 12.04
N PHE A 108 2.28 -19.72 10.81
CA PHE A 108 2.54 -18.90 9.62
C PHE A 108 1.79 -17.57 9.68
N ILE A 109 0.49 -17.61 10.01
CA ILE A 109 -0.33 -16.39 10.13
C ILE A 109 0.23 -15.45 11.19
N HIS A 110 0.66 -15.99 12.34
CA HIS A 110 1.26 -15.20 13.41
C HIS A 110 2.58 -14.55 12.97
N ALA A 111 3.49 -15.33 12.38
CA ALA A 111 4.75 -14.86 11.86
C ALA A 111 4.56 -13.75 10.81
N TYR A 112 3.65 -13.97 9.84
CA TYR A 112 3.30 -12.98 8.83
C TYR A 112 2.73 -11.71 9.48
N TRP A 113 1.82 -11.84 10.44
CA TRP A 113 1.23 -10.70 11.12
C TRP A 113 2.26 -9.90 11.92
N TRP A 114 3.17 -10.56 12.63
CA TRP A 114 4.21 -9.87 13.40
C TRP A 114 5.11 -9.00 12.53
N LYS A 115 5.45 -9.48 11.33
CA LYS A 115 6.24 -8.74 10.32
C LYS A 115 5.42 -7.63 9.66
N ASN A 116 4.19 -7.93 9.23
CA ASN A 116 3.48 -7.12 8.24
C ASN A 116 2.23 -6.39 8.77
N ALA A 117 1.93 -6.41 10.08
CA ALA A 117 0.68 -5.86 10.62
C ALA A 117 0.39 -4.41 10.18
N ASN A 118 1.40 -3.53 10.19
CA ASN A 118 1.23 -2.13 9.80
C ASN A 118 0.86 -1.97 8.32
N GLU A 119 1.46 -2.79 7.46
CA GLU A 119 1.21 -2.80 6.03
C GLU A 119 -0.17 -3.39 5.71
N VAL A 120 -0.52 -4.52 6.33
CA VAL A 120 -1.86 -5.14 6.20
C VAL A 120 -2.96 -4.17 6.65
N LEU A 121 -2.75 -3.46 7.77
CA LEU A 121 -3.70 -2.48 8.26
C LEU A 121 -3.79 -1.25 7.34
N ALA A 122 -2.69 -0.83 6.71
CA ALA A 122 -2.71 0.22 5.70
C ALA A 122 -3.52 -0.19 4.46
N GLN A 123 -3.31 -1.42 3.97
CA GLN A 123 -4.08 -2.00 2.88
C GLN A 123 -5.56 -2.11 3.23
N LEU A 124 -5.91 -2.53 4.44
CA LEU A 124 -7.30 -2.56 4.91
C LEU A 124 -7.94 -1.17 4.88
N GLN A 125 -7.24 -0.14 5.34
CA GLN A 125 -7.76 1.22 5.33
C GLN A 125 -7.93 1.76 3.91
N LEU A 126 -6.99 1.48 2.99
CA LEU A 126 -7.13 1.82 1.57
C LEU A 126 -8.36 1.14 0.95
N ALA A 127 -8.53 -0.15 1.21
CA ALA A 127 -9.67 -0.92 0.75
C ALA A 127 -11.02 -0.40 1.31
N GLN A 128 -11.04 0.06 2.57
CA GLN A 128 -12.22 0.70 3.17
C GLN A 128 -12.54 2.06 2.53
N MET A 129 -11.51 2.83 2.13
CA MET A 129 -11.69 4.09 1.42
C MET A 129 -12.18 3.90 -0.02
N SER A 130 -11.98 2.71 -0.61
CA SER A 130 -12.42 2.40 -1.97
C SER A 130 -13.01 1.00 -2.08
N PRO A 131 -14.21 0.75 -1.50
CA PRO A 131 -14.80 -0.60 -1.43
C PRO A 131 -15.06 -1.24 -2.79
N ILE A 132 -15.18 -0.43 -3.85
CA ILE A 132 -15.36 -0.91 -5.23
C ILE A 132 -14.19 -1.78 -5.70
N ILE A 133 -12.97 -1.50 -5.24
CA ILE A 133 -11.77 -2.28 -5.60
C ILE A 133 -11.90 -3.70 -5.05
N ILE A 134 -12.35 -3.83 -3.80
CA ILE A 134 -12.59 -5.13 -3.17
C ILE A 134 -13.70 -5.89 -3.89
N LYS A 135 -14.79 -5.21 -4.23
CA LYS A 135 -15.88 -5.81 -5.02
C LYS A 135 -15.37 -6.32 -6.38
N ASN A 136 -14.47 -5.59 -7.04
CA ASN A 136 -13.87 -6.02 -8.30
C ASN A 136 -13.02 -7.28 -8.13
N ILE A 137 -12.24 -7.37 -7.05
CA ILE A 137 -11.48 -8.59 -6.72
C ILE A 137 -12.41 -9.77 -6.45
N GLU A 138 -13.49 -9.56 -5.70
CA GLU A 138 -14.49 -10.61 -5.42
C GLU A 138 -15.17 -11.13 -6.70
N ILE A 139 -15.43 -10.25 -7.68
CA ILE A 139 -16.08 -10.60 -8.95
C ILE A 139 -15.10 -11.29 -9.92
N GLN A 140 -13.89 -10.75 -10.07
CA GLN A 140 -12.93 -11.19 -11.09
C GLN A 140 -11.93 -12.23 -10.57
N GLY A 141 -11.95 -12.50 -9.26
CA GLY A 141 -11.04 -13.42 -8.59
C GLY A 141 -9.61 -12.91 -8.51
N ASN A 142 -8.72 -13.77 -7.99
CA ASN A 142 -7.33 -13.41 -7.69
C ASN A 142 -6.50 -13.08 -8.95
N ALA A 143 -6.98 -13.41 -10.15
CA ALA A 143 -6.30 -13.14 -11.41
C ALA A 143 -6.09 -11.63 -11.67
N ILE A 144 -7.00 -10.78 -11.19
CA ILE A 144 -6.88 -9.32 -11.35
C ILE A 144 -5.69 -8.73 -10.59
N VAL A 145 -5.26 -9.39 -9.52
CA VAL A 145 -4.18 -8.94 -8.65
C VAL A 145 -2.80 -9.12 -9.30
N ARG A 146 -2.68 -9.95 -10.34
CA ARG A 146 -1.48 -10.13 -11.19
C ARG A 146 -0.15 -10.21 -10.40
N GLY A 147 -0.17 -10.88 -9.24
CA GLY A 147 1.02 -11.17 -8.43
C GLY A 147 1.20 -10.34 -7.16
N SER A 148 0.68 -9.11 -7.06
CA SER A 148 0.83 -8.29 -5.84
C SER A 148 -0.41 -7.47 -5.53
N LEU A 149 -1.08 -7.84 -4.42
CA LEU A 149 -2.25 -7.10 -3.91
C LEU A 149 -1.86 -5.66 -3.58
N GLU A 150 -0.67 -5.48 -3.02
CA GLU A 150 -0.13 -4.19 -2.61
C GLU A 150 -0.05 -3.24 -3.81
N LYS A 151 0.59 -3.68 -4.90
CA LYS A 151 0.73 -2.87 -6.12
C LYS A 151 -0.63 -2.62 -6.76
N TYR A 152 -1.48 -3.64 -6.87
CA TYR A 152 -2.81 -3.51 -7.47
C TYR A 152 -3.70 -2.53 -6.69
N LEU A 153 -3.79 -2.67 -5.37
CA LEU A 153 -4.61 -1.82 -4.52
C LEU A 153 -4.16 -0.36 -4.58
N VAL A 154 -2.85 -0.11 -4.46
CA VAL A 154 -2.31 1.25 -4.53
C VAL A 154 -2.58 1.87 -5.89
N LYS A 155 -2.38 1.10 -6.98
CA LYS A 155 -2.67 1.56 -8.34
C LYS A 155 -4.12 1.97 -8.52
N GLU A 156 -5.06 1.10 -8.16
CA GLU A 156 -6.49 1.36 -8.35
C GLU A 156 -7.01 2.50 -7.46
N VAL A 157 -6.59 2.57 -6.18
CA VAL A 157 -6.94 3.71 -5.31
C VAL A 157 -6.41 5.01 -5.90
N THR A 158 -5.17 5.00 -6.38
CA THR A 158 -4.54 6.19 -6.96
C THR A 158 -5.29 6.67 -8.19
N LYS A 159 -5.63 5.75 -9.10
CA LYS A 159 -6.44 6.04 -10.27
C LYS A 159 -7.81 6.62 -9.91
N LEU A 160 -8.50 6.04 -8.92
CA LEU A 160 -9.77 6.59 -8.43
C LEU A 160 -9.62 8.01 -7.88
N MET A 161 -8.55 8.31 -7.14
CA MET A 161 -8.30 9.66 -6.63
C MET A 161 -8.05 10.66 -7.76
N LEU A 162 -7.23 10.29 -8.76
CA LEU A 162 -6.97 11.13 -9.94
C LEU A 162 -8.24 11.36 -10.78
N GLN A 163 -9.06 10.33 -10.97
CA GLN A 163 -10.34 10.47 -11.68
C GLN A 163 -11.32 11.35 -10.89
N ARG A 164 -11.32 11.25 -9.56
CA ARG A 164 -12.22 12.03 -8.71
C ARG A 164 -11.94 13.52 -8.80
N ILE A 165 -10.68 13.96 -8.88
CA ILE A 165 -10.33 15.38 -9.08
C ILE A 165 -10.68 15.88 -10.50
N CYS A 166 -10.80 14.97 -11.46
CA CYS A 166 -11.28 15.29 -12.82
C CYS A 166 -12.80 15.37 -12.94
N GLY A 167 -13.57 14.94 -11.94
CA GLY A 167 -15.03 15.00 -11.96
C GLY A 167 -15.58 16.43 -11.95
N ASN A 168 -16.88 16.57 -12.20
CA ASN A 168 -17.54 17.88 -12.28
C ASN A 168 -17.69 18.51 -10.89
N PHE A 169 -16.70 19.32 -10.48
CA PHE A 169 -16.81 20.24 -9.34
C PHE A 169 -17.41 21.60 -9.77
N GLU A 170 -18.30 21.64 -10.75
CA GLU A 170 -18.72 22.82 -11.53
C GLU A 170 -19.49 23.94 -10.78
N VAL A 171 -19.67 23.86 -9.46
CA VAL A 171 -20.38 24.87 -8.65
C VAL A 171 -19.46 25.43 -7.55
N ALA A 172 -19.51 26.74 -7.31
CA ALA A 172 -18.72 27.45 -6.29
C ALA A 172 -18.87 26.88 -4.86
N GLU A 173 -19.93 26.11 -4.59
CA GLU A 173 -20.11 25.35 -3.36
C GLU A 173 -19.07 24.23 -3.18
N ASN A 174 -18.28 23.86 -4.19
CA ASN A 174 -17.41 22.67 -4.18
C ASN A 174 -16.01 22.87 -3.59
N ALA A 175 -15.67 24.03 -3.04
CA ALA A 175 -14.38 24.22 -2.34
C ALA A 175 -14.17 23.16 -1.24
N HIS A 176 -15.23 22.83 -0.49
CA HIS A 176 -15.21 21.78 0.52
C HIS A 176 -14.95 20.38 -0.06
N LEU A 177 -15.31 20.13 -1.33
CA LEU A 177 -15.05 18.86 -2.00
C LEU A 177 -13.60 18.72 -2.42
N ILE A 178 -12.94 19.82 -2.82
CA ILE A 178 -11.50 19.85 -3.10
C ILE A 178 -10.71 19.65 -1.81
N ASP A 179 -11.08 20.35 -0.73
CA ASP A 179 -10.44 20.18 0.58
C ASP A 179 -10.64 18.73 1.10
N LYS A 180 -11.83 18.16 0.92
CA LYS A 180 -12.10 16.74 1.22
C LYS A 180 -11.27 15.79 0.37
N TRP A 181 -11.16 16.05 -0.95
CA TRP A 181 -10.32 15.25 -1.84
C TRP A 181 -8.86 15.31 -1.40
N GLN A 182 -8.34 16.50 -1.08
CA GLN A 182 -6.96 16.69 -0.65
C GLN A 182 -6.69 15.97 0.69
N HIS A 183 -7.65 16.01 1.61
CA HIS A 183 -7.59 15.25 2.86
C HIS A 183 -7.54 13.74 2.59
N ASP A 184 -8.44 13.23 1.73
CA ASP A 184 -8.48 11.82 1.33
C ASP A 184 -7.16 11.40 0.66
N VAL A 185 -6.60 12.22 -0.22
CA VAL A 185 -5.31 11.96 -0.89
C VAL A 185 -4.14 11.98 0.09
N THR A 186 -4.08 12.96 0.99
CA THR A 186 -3.04 12.99 2.03
C THR A 186 -3.08 11.73 2.89
N LYS A 187 -4.28 11.27 3.23
CA LYS A 187 -4.47 10.00 3.93
C LYS A 187 -3.99 8.82 3.08
N VAL A 188 -4.36 8.72 1.81
CA VAL A 188 -3.86 7.68 0.89
C VAL A 188 -2.32 7.67 0.86
N LEU A 189 -1.68 8.81 0.61
CA LEU A 189 -0.23 8.94 0.55
C LEU A 189 0.44 8.48 1.86
N SER A 190 -0.16 8.82 3.01
CA SER A 190 0.34 8.38 4.32
C SER A 190 0.25 6.86 4.54
N LEU A 191 -0.80 6.22 4.00
CA LEU A 191 -1.00 4.77 4.08
C LEU A 191 -0.05 4.04 3.14
N VAL A 192 0.09 4.53 1.91
CA VAL A 192 1.00 3.95 0.90
C VAL A 192 2.46 4.02 1.35
N ASN A 193 2.86 5.02 2.14
CA ASN A 193 4.20 5.06 2.73
C ASN A 193 4.52 3.84 3.63
N LYS A 194 3.50 3.16 4.16
CA LYS A 194 3.63 1.91 4.93
C LYS A 194 3.67 0.65 4.06
N ILE A 195 3.45 0.78 2.75
CA ILE A 195 3.40 -0.30 1.77
C ILE A 195 4.66 -0.20 0.91
N THR A 196 5.74 -0.87 1.31
CA THR A 196 7.08 -0.69 0.71
C THR A 196 7.11 -1.03 -0.78
N ARG A 197 6.44 -2.13 -1.16
CA ARG A 197 6.45 -2.70 -2.52
C ARG A 197 5.71 -1.86 -3.57
N ALA A 198 5.01 -0.80 -3.16
CA ALA A 198 4.18 0.04 -4.04
C ALA A 198 4.65 1.51 -4.11
N LYS A 199 5.75 1.88 -3.44
CA LYS A 199 6.22 3.28 -3.34
C LYS A 199 6.62 3.92 -4.67
N ASN A 200 7.05 3.12 -5.64
CA ASN A 200 7.62 3.59 -6.90
C ASN A 200 6.63 3.50 -8.07
N LEU A 201 5.34 3.34 -7.80
CA LEU A 201 4.34 3.29 -8.86
C LEU A 201 4.23 4.65 -9.57
N PRO A 202 4.27 4.70 -10.92
CA PRO A 202 4.15 5.94 -11.69
C PRO A 202 2.90 6.74 -11.32
N ASP A 203 1.73 6.09 -11.31
CA ASP A 203 0.45 6.73 -10.95
C ASP A 203 0.50 7.42 -9.57
N LEU A 204 1.23 6.84 -8.61
CA LEU A 204 1.39 7.42 -7.28
C LEU A 204 2.22 8.71 -7.31
N GLN A 205 3.23 8.78 -8.17
CA GLN A 205 4.00 10.01 -8.38
C GLN A 205 3.14 11.11 -8.99
N LEU A 206 2.30 10.76 -9.98
CA LEU A 206 1.33 11.69 -10.54
C LEU A 206 0.40 12.22 -9.45
N LEU A 207 -0.16 11.36 -8.60
CA LEU A 207 -1.03 11.79 -7.49
C LEU A 207 -0.33 12.74 -6.51
N ARG A 208 0.96 12.51 -6.21
CA ARG A 208 1.76 13.42 -5.36
C ARG A 208 1.90 14.80 -6.00
N ILE A 209 2.26 14.85 -7.27
CA ILE A 209 2.40 16.10 -8.02
C ILE A 209 1.07 16.86 -8.01
N ILE A 210 -0.03 16.19 -8.35
CA ILE A 210 -1.36 16.81 -8.42
C ILE A 210 -1.80 17.30 -7.03
N ASN A 211 -1.57 16.52 -5.97
CA ASN A 211 -1.87 16.95 -4.61
C ASN A 211 -1.12 18.24 -4.22
N ASP A 212 0.16 18.32 -4.55
CA ASP A 212 0.98 19.49 -4.25
C ASP A 212 0.52 20.73 -5.04
N LEU A 213 0.18 20.56 -6.32
CA LEU A 213 -0.34 21.63 -7.16
C LEU A 213 -1.69 22.15 -6.63
N VAL A 214 -2.63 21.26 -6.31
CA VAL A 214 -3.94 21.60 -5.75
C VAL A 214 -3.83 22.30 -4.40
N ALA A 215 -2.88 21.88 -3.55
CA ALA A 215 -2.67 22.45 -2.22
C ALA A 215 -2.40 23.97 -2.23
N THR A 216 -1.83 24.49 -3.31
CA THR A 216 -1.51 25.92 -3.42
C THR A 216 -2.74 26.80 -3.59
N LYS A 217 -3.86 26.24 -4.08
CA LYS A 217 -5.09 26.97 -4.40
C LYS A 217 -4.84 28.17 -5.34
N THR A 218 -3.87 28.03 -6.24
CA THR A 218 -3.50 29.07 -7.24
C THR A 218 -3.80 28.65 -8.67
N ILE A 219 -3.75 27.35 -8.95
CA ILE A 219 -3.94 26.79 -10.29
C ILE A 219 -5.43 26.54 -10.51
N PRO A 220 -6.01 27.02 -11.64
CA PRO A 220 -7.40 26.71 -11.98
C PRO A 220 -7.63 25.20 -12.11
N LEU A 221 -8.78 24.74 -11.62
CA LEU A 221 -9.10 23.31 -11.64
C LEU A 221 -9.07 22.71 -13.04
N GLU A 222 -9.53 23.43 -14.07
CA GLU A 222 -9.43 22.95 -15.46
C GLU A 222 -7.98 22.67 -15.88
N SER A 223 -7.02 23.50 -15.44
CA SER A 223 -5.61 23.24 -15.70
C SER A 223 -5.13 21.99 -14.95
N ILE A 224 -5.59 21.76 -13.71
CA ILE A 224 -5.32 20.51 -12.99
C ILE A 224 -5.88 19.30 -13.75
N ARG A 225 -7.10 19.38 -14.29
CA ARG A 225 -7.71 18.29 -15.06
C ARG A 225 -6.91 17.95 -16.31
N GLU A 226 -6.49 18.96 -17.06
CA GLU A 226 -5.64 18.76 -18.24
C GLU A 226 -4.33 18.06 -17.87
N ILE A 227 -3.67 18.47 -16.78
CA ILE A 227 -2.43 17.83 -16.32
C ILE A 227 -2.69 16.37 -15.91
N VAL A 228 -3.77 16.09 -15.19
CA VAL A 228 -4.12 14.71 -14.80
C VAL A 228 -4.40 13.84 -16.03
N GLN A 229 -5.15 14.34 -17.01
CA GLN A 229 -5.46 13.61 -18.24
C GLN A 229 -4.20 13.31 -19.04
N LEU A 230 -3.27 14.25 -19.12
CA LEU A 230 -1.98 14.03 -19.77
C LEU A 230 -1.16 12.97 -19.04
N GLY A 231 -1.08 13.04 -17.70
CA GLY A 231 -0.35 12.06 -16.91
C GLY A 231 -0.95 10.64 -16.97
N LEU A 232 -2.28 10.53 -17.04
CA LEU A 232 -2.98 9.23 -17.15
C LEU A 232 -2.96 8.63 -18.56
N SER A 233 -2.70 9.44 -19.60
CA SER A 233 -2.63 8.99 -21.00
C SER A 233 -1.22 8.65 -21.46
N SER A 234 -0.23 8.81 -20.57
CA SER A 234 1.13 8.35 -20.84
C SER A 234 1.17 6.82 -20.79
N ASP A 235 1.38 6.18 -21.94
CA ASP A 235 1.71 4.74 -22.03
C ASP A 235 3.14 4.47 -21.52
N GLU A 236 3.91 5.52 -21.25
CA GLU A 236 5.28 5.43 -20.74
C GLU A 236 5.27 5.05 -19.26
N GLN A 237 6.23 4.21 -18.85
CA GLN A 237 6.45 3.88 -17.44
C GLN A 237 6.88 5.10 -16.61
N GLU A 238 7.15 6.24 -17.25
CA GLU A 238 7.56 7.49 -16.63
C GLU A 238 6.45 8.54 -16.71
N VAL A 239 6.06 9.07 -15.55
CA VAL A 239 5.10 10.19 -15.46
C VAL A 239 5.70 11.50 -15.98
N LEU A 240 7.02 11.65 -15.87
CA LEU A 240 7.76 12.89 -16.11
C LEU A 240 8.33 12.98 -17.52
N SER A 241 7.52 12.65 -18.53
CA SER A 241 7.90 12.88 -19.92
C SER A 241 8.10 14.38 -20.19
N GLU A 242 8.95 14.71 -21.17
CA GLU A 242 9.21 16.10 -21.57
C GLU A 242 7.89 16.86 -21.87
N LYS A 243 6.97 16.19 -22.57
CA LYS A 243 5.64 16.72 -22.87
C LYS A 243 4.84 17.04 -21.61
N PHE A 244 4.89 16.16 -20.60
CA PHE A 244 4.22 16.39 -19.32
C PHE A 244 4.81 17.59 -18.59
N ILE A 245 6.15 17.64 -18.46
CA ILE A 245 6.87 18.70 -17.79
C ILE A 245 6.59 20.06 -18.43
N ASN A 246 6.72 20.16 -19.76
CA ASN A 246 6.48 21.39 -20.51
C ASN A 246 5.03 21.87 -20.34
N THR A 247 4.06 20.96 -20.38
CA THR A 247 2.66 21.30 -20.18
C THR A 247 2.41 21.86 -18.77
N VAL A 248 3.01 21.28 -17.73
CA VAL A 248 2.87 21.81 -16.37
C VAL A 248 3.50 23.20 -16.26
N PHE A 249 4.71 23.41 -16.80
CA PHE A 249 5.35 24.73 -16.80
C PHE A 249 4.53 25.78 -17.57
N ASP A 250 3.98 25.44 -18.73
CA ASP A 250 3.12 26.33 -19.51
C ASP A 250 1.88 26.80 -18.73
N LYS A 251 1.34 25.97 -17.85
CA LYS A 251 0.22 26.35 -16.97
C LYS A 251 0.69 27.22 -15.81
N LEU A 252 1.85 26.92 -15.24
CA LEU A 252 2.43 27.67 -14.12
C LEU A 252 2.92 29.06 -14.53
N ASP A 253 3.49 29.20 -15.73
CA ASP A 253 4.02 30.47 -16.23
C ASP A 253 2.93 31.48 -16.61
N LYS A 254 1.70 30.99 -16.82
CA LYS A 254 0.51 31.83 -17.02
C LYS A 254 -0.05 32.43 -15.72
N LEU A 255 0.42 31.97 -14.55
CA LEU A 255 0.02 32.53 -13.27
C LEU A 255 0.68 33.91 -13.08
N GLU A 256 -0.01 34.82 -12.39
CA GLU A 256 0.56 36.12 -12.03
C GLU A 256 1.85 35.95 -11.22
N GLN A 257 2.88 36.74 -11.52
CA GLN A 257 4.16 36.67 -10.81
C GLN A 257 4.03 37.28 -9.41
N ASN A 258 3.78 36.44 -8.42
CA ASN A 258 3.75 36.80 -7.00
C ASN A 258 4.29 35.64 -6.14
N GLU A 259 4.62 35.92 -4.87
CA GLU A 259 5.21 34.92 -3.96
C GLU A 259 4.36 33.66 -3.82
N LYS A 260 3.02 33.80 -3.82
CA LYS A 260 2.08 32.68 -3.71
C LYS A 260 2.15 31.74 -4.92
N ASN A 261 2.30 32.31 -6.12
CA ASN A 261 2.34 31.57 -7.39
C ASN A 261 3.74 31.01 -7.72
N ILE A 262 4.79 31.44 -7.01
CA ILE A 262 6.14 30.83 -7.10
C ILE A 262 6.18 29.46 -6.40
N ILE A 263 5.40 29.26 -5.33
CA ILE A 263 5.33 28.02 -4.54
C ILE A 263 5.05 26.78 -5.40
N PRO A 264 3.98 26.72 -6.23
CA PRO A 264 3.71 25.53 -7.04
C PRO A 264 4.84 25.23 -8.03
N LYS A 265 5.48 26.26 -8.60
CA LYS A 265 6.63 26.08 -9.52
C LYS A 265 7.84 25.47 -8.83
N ARG A 266 8.20 25.96 -7.65
CA ARG A 266 9.28 25.37 -6.84
C ARG A 266 8.96 23.94 -6.42
N SER A 267 7.73 23.69 -5.97
CA SER A 267 7.30 22.34 -5.57
C SER A 267 7.41 21.35 -6.73
N PHE A 268 6.94 21.73 -7.91
CA PHE A 268 7.02 20.89 -9.10
C PHE A 268 8.47 20.60 -9.50
N ILE A 269 9.34 21.61 -9.54
CA ILE A 269 10.78 21.43 -9.82
C ILE A 269 11.40 20.44 -8.83
N MET A 270 11.14 20.60 -7.53
CA MET A 270 11.66 19.68 -6.51
C MET A 270 11.17 18.24 -6.69
N ARG A 271 9.92 18.05 -7.16
CA ARG A 271 9.40 16.72 -7.49
C ARG A 271 10.10 16.12 -8.71
N CYS A 272 10.32 16.90 -9.76
CA CYS A 272 11.08 16.46 -10.94
C CYS A 272 12.49 16.04 -10.53
N LEU A 273 13.23 16.88 -9.80
CA LEU A 273 14.60 16.58 -9.36
C LEU A 273 14.70 15.38 -8.42
N ALA A 274 13.65 15.10 -7.63
CA ALA A 274 13.64 13.94 -6.74
C ALA A 274 13.35 12.61 -7.46
N LEU A 275 12.85 12.65 -8.69
CA LEU A 275 12.36 11.50 -9.43
C LEU A 275 13.16 11.21 -10.71
N ILE A 276 13.73 12.23 -11.34
CA ILE A 276 14.54 12.10 -12.55
C ILE A 276 15.98 11.73 -12.15
N PRO A 277 16.53 10.60 -12.64
CA PRO A 277 17.95 10.27 -12.44
C PRO A 277 18.85 11.38 -12.95
N ILE A 278 19.98 11.61 -12.28
CA ILE A 278 20.93 12.70 -12.60
C ILE A 278 21.43 12.59 -14.05
N GLU A 279 21.44 11.38 -14.60
CA GLU A 279 21.90 11.05 -15.94
C GLU A 279 20.84 11.22 -17.05
N SER A 280 19.61 11.66 -16.72
CA SER A 280 18.53 11.80 -17.71
C SER A 280 18.69 13.07 -18.56
N ASP A 281 18.55 12.93 -19.88
CA ASP A 281 18.55 14.04 -20.85
C ASP A 281 17.43 15.07 -20.59
N VAL A 282 16.39 14.70 -19.83
CA VAL A 282 15.27 15.58 -19.44
C VAL A 282 15.71 16.69 -18.46
N LEU A 283 16.89 16.56 -17.83
CA LEU A 283 17.46 17.58 -16.94
C LEU A 283 18.24 18.69 -17.67
N LEU A 284 18.56 18.51 -18.96
CA LEU A 284 19.37 19.42 -19.78
C LEU A 284 18.51 20.38 -20.60
#